data_AF-A0A535AUI9-F1
#
_entry.id   AF-A0A535AUI9-F1
#
_cell.length_a   1.000
_cell.length_b   1.000
_cell.length_c   1.000
_cell.angle_alpha   90.00
_cell.angle_beta   90.00
_cell.angle_gamma   90.00
#
_symmetry.space_group_name_H-M   'P 1'
#
loop_
_entity.id
_entity.type
_entity.pdbx_description
1 polymer ?
#
loop_
_entity_poly.entity_id
_entity_poly.type
_entity_poly.pdbx_seq_one_letter_code
_entity_poly.pdbx_strand_id
1 'polypeptide(L)'
;MNARSFAALLGPAAWAVLAGGWVLAIAAFLAIGTESCTQVAVPVAGPIEVCQDTTAGAVIMLTVIGFVATVGSLFLFGLRHLLAVIVEIEENTRSQR
;
A
#
# COMPACT_ATOMS: atom_id res chain seq x y z
N MET A 1 0.78 14.69 -25.03
CA MET A 1 1.32 13.41 -24.55
C MET A 1 0.43 12.30 -25.11
N ASN A 2 0.97 11.29 -25.78
CA ASN A 2 0.18 10.31 -26.54
C ASN A 2 -0.30 9.17 -25.61
N ALA A 3 -1.49 8.59 -25.81
CA ALA A 3 -2.07 7.58 -24.90
C ALA A 3 -1.13 6.39 -24.63
N ARG A 4 -0.40 5.96 -25.67
CA ARG A 4 0.61 4.90 -25.60
C ARG A 4 1.80 5.25 -24.67
N SER A 5 2.23 6.52 -24.66
CA SER A 5 3.30 7.00 -23.77
C SER A 5 2.83 7.08 -22.30
N PHE A 6 1.57 7.42 -22.07
CA PHE A 6 0.99 7.42 -20.73
C PHE A 6 0.82 5.99 -20.19
N ALA A 7 0.34 5.07 -21.03
CA ALA A 7 0.23 3.65 -20.69
C ALA A 7 1.58 3.00 -20.34
N ALA A 8 2.67 3.42 -20.99
CA ALA A 8 4.01 2.93 -20.68
C ALA A 8 4.50 3.35 -19.28
N LEU A 9 4.11 4.53 -18.80
CA LEU A 9 4.50 5.04 -17.47
C LEU A 9 3.69 4.40 -16.33
N LEU A 10 2.47 3.96 -16.60
CA LEU A 10 1.59 3.34 -15.60
C LEU A 10 2.12 2.01 -15.06
N GLY A 11 2.85 1.24 -15.88
CA GLY A 11 3.44 -0.03 -15.45
C GLY A 11 4.49 0.12 -14.35
N PRO A 12 5.56 0.91 -14.58
CA PRO A 12 6.54 1.23 -13.55
C PRO A 12 5.92 1.89 -12.33
N ALA A 13 4.95 2.79 -12.52
CA ALA A 13 4.23 3.43 -11.41
C ALA A 13 3.45 2.42 -10.56
N ALA A 14 2.74 1.48 -11.18
CA ALA A 14 2.01 0.43 -10.48
C ALA A 14 2.94 -0.46 -9.63
N TRP A 15 4.12 -0.79 -10.17
CA TRP A 15 5.15 -1.52 -9.42
C TRP A 15 5.74 -0.71 -8.26
N ALA A 16 6.03 0.57 -8.48
CA ALA A 16 6.54 1.46 -7.44
C ALA A 16 5.53 1.61 -6.30
N VAL A 17 4.24 1.75 -6.61
CA VAL A 17 3.17 1.82 -5.61
C VAL A 17 3.05 0.51 -4.83
N LEU A 18 3.12 -0.63 -5.51
CA LEU A 18 3.04 -1.94 -4.86
C LEU A 18 4.24 -2.16 -3.92
N ALA A 19 5.45 -2.10 -4.47
CA ALA A 19 6.67 -2.38 -3.70
C ALA A 19 6.87 -1.33 -2.61
N GLY A 20 6.74 -0.04 -2.94
CA GLY A 20 6.89 1.06 -1.99
C GLY A 20 5.85 1.02 -0.87
N GLY A 21 4.59 0.73 -1.21
CA GLY A 21 3.53 0.61 -0.21
C GLY A 21 3.72 -0.57 0.74
N TRP A 22 4.17 -1.72 0.25
CA TRP A 22 4.51 -2.87 1.11
C TRP A 22 5.74 -2.62 1.98
N VAL A 23 6.78 -1.99 1.44
CA VAL A 23 7.96 -1.58 2.23
C VAL A 23 7.53 -0.64 3.36
N LEU A 24 6.66 0.33 3.06
CA LEU A 24 6.12 1.26 4.07
C LEU A 24 5.28 0.52 5.12
N ALA A 25 4.44 -0.44 4.70
CA ALA A 25 3.61 -1.23 5.59
C ALA A 25 4.47 -2.06 6.57
N ILE A 26 5.51 -2.71 6.07
CA ILE A 26 6.44 -3.51 6.89
C ILE A 26 7.22 -2.59 7.85
N ALA A 27 7.71 -1.44 7.37
CA ALA A 27 8.42 -0.48 8.21
C ALA A 27 7.53 0.04 9.35
N ALA A 28 6.26 0.36 9.07
CA ALA A 28 5.30 0.78 10.08
C ALA A 28 5.01 -0.33 11.11
N PHE A 29 4.89 -1.58 10.65
CA PHE A 29 4.71 -2.73 11.54
C PHE A 29 5.89 -2.90 12.49
N LEU A 30 7.13 -2.86 11.98
CA LEU A 30 8.33 -3.03 12.80
C LEU A 30 8.54 -1.87 13.78
N ALA A 31 8.14 -0.65 13.42
CA ALA A 31 8.27 0.52 14.29
C ALA A 31 7.26 0.53 15.44
N ILE A 32 6.05 0.01 15.20
CA ILE A 32 4.94 0.10 16.16
C ILE A 32 4.79 -1.20 16.94
N GLY A 33 4.89 -2.37 16.28
CA GLY A 33 4.56 -3.70 16.81
C GLY A 33 5.53 -4.17 17.89
N THR A 34 5.48 -3.52 19.04
CA THR A 34 6.32 -3.77 20.20
C THR A 34 5.47 -3.81 21.46
N GLU A 35 5.97 -4.51 22.46
CA GLU A 35 5.40 -4.48 23.80
C GLU A 35 6.08 -3.35 24.58
N SER A 36 5.30 -2.40 25.08
CA SER A 36 5.82 -1.29 25.89
C SER A 36 5.34 -1.43 27.33
N CYS A 37 6.28 -1.65 28.25
CA CYS A 37 6.00 -1.68 29.68
C CYS A 37 6.39 -0.34 30.33
N THR A 38 5.49 0.19 31.15
CA THR A 38 5.72 1.43 31.91
C THR A 38 5.47 1.19 33.39
N GLN A 39 6.32 1.78 34.25
CA GLN A 39 6.11 1.71 35.69
C GLN A 39 5.24 2.86 36.15
N VAL A 40 4.12 2.53 36.80
CA VAL A 40 3.21 3.50 37.38
C VAL A 40 3.25 3.35 38.89
N ALA A 41 3.59 4.43 39.60
CA ALA A 41 3.57 4.46 41.05
C ALA A 41 2.12 4.61 41.54
N VAL A 42 1.57 3.57 42.16
CA VAL A 42 0.24 3.61 42.77
C VAL A 42 0.39 3.95 44.25
N PRO A 43 -0.33 4.96 44.79
CA PRO A 43 -0.12 5.48 46.15
C PRO A 43 -0.24 4.46 47.29
N VAL A 44 -0.89 3.31 47.05
CA VAL A 44 -1.17 2.28 48.07
C VAL A 44 -0.43 0.97 47.80
N ALA A 45 -0.05 0.70 46.54
CA ALA A 45 0.52 -0.59 46.12
C ALA A 45 2.00 -0.52 45.71
N GLY A 46 2.60 0.68 45.67
CA GLY A 46 3.97 0.86 45.18
C GLY A 46 4.05 0.88 43.64
N PRO A 47 5.24 0.71 43.06
CA PRO A 47 5.41 0.68 41.60
C PRO A 47 4.81 -0.60 41.01
N ILE A 48 3.84 -0.44 40.10
CA ILE A 48 3.26 -1.53 39.32
C ILE A 48 3.73 -1.38 37.88
N GLU A 49 4.13 -2.48 37.26
CA GLU A 49 4.47 -2.54 35.84
C GLU A 49 3.21 -2.77 35.02
N VAL A 50 2.94 -1.86 34.08
CA VAL A 50 1.81 -1.94 33.15
C VAL A 50 2.36 -2.09 31.74
N CYS A 51 2.16 -3.26 31.15
CA CYS A 51 2.54 -3.55 29.78
C CYS A 51 1.35 -3.34 28.84
N GLN A 52 1.59 -2.61 27.74
CA GLN A 52 0.67 -2.49 26.62
C GLN A 52 1.27 -3.20 25.41
N ASP A 53 0.53 -4.19 24.91
CA ASP A 53 0.84 -4.87 23.67
C ASP A 53 0.19 -4.10 22.50
N THR A 54 1.01 -3.55 21.62
CA THR A 54 0.56 -2.80 20.44
C THR A 54 0.57 -3.64 19.16
N THR A 55 0.93 -4.92 19.24
CA THR A 55 1.04 -5.83 18.09
C THR A 55 -0.26 -5.89 17.28
N ALA A 56 -1.41 -6.01 17.95
CA ALA A 56 -2.70 -6.04 17.28
C ALA A 56 -2.96 -4.75 16.46
N GLY A 57 -2.65 -3.58 17.01
CA GLY A 57 -2.74 -2.30 16.30
C GLY A 57 -1.77 -2.20 15.12
N ALA A 58 -0.55 -2.71 15.30
CA ALA A 58 0.46 -2.75 14.25
C ALA A 58 0.06 -3.68 13.09
N VAL A 59 -0.55 -4.84 13.37
CA VAL A 59 -1.09 -5.75 12.33
C VAL A 59 -2.20 -5.06 11.54
N ILE A 60 -3.11 -4.35 12.21
CA ILE A 60 -4.17 -3.60 11.52
C ILE A 60 -3.55 -2.57 10.55
N MET A 61 -2.57 -1.79 11.00
CA MET A 61 -1.88 -0.79 10.17
C MET A 61 -1.14 -1.44 8.99
N LEU A 62 -0.43 -2.55 9.22
CA LEU A 62 0.21 -3.34 8.16
C LEU A 62 -0.80 -3.74 7.09
N THR A 63 -1.96 -4.24 7.52
CA THR A 63 -3.01 -4.74 6.62
C THR A 63 -3.63 -3.60 5.82
N VAL A 64 -3.95 -2.48 6.46
CA VAL A 64 -4.53 -1.31 5.79
C VAL A 64 -3.58 -0.73 4.75
N ILE A 65 -2.32 -0.50 5.10
CA ILE A 65 -1.33 0.09 4.19
C ILE A 65 -1.05 -0.88 3.03
N GLY A 66 -0.82 -2.17 3.32
CA GLY A 66 -0.58 -3.19 2.29
C GLY A 66 -1.79 -3.38 1.35
N PHE A 67 -3.01 -3.35 1.89
CA PHE A 67 -4.23 -3.44 1.09
C PHE A 67 -4.38 -2.24 0.15
N VAL A 68 -4.23 -1.01 0.66
CA VAL A 68 -4.33 0.22 -0.14
C VAL A 68 -3.27 0.23 -1.24
N ALA A 69 -2.04 -0.17 -0.94
CA ALA A 69 -0.97 -0.29 -1.93
C ALA A 69 -1.31 -1.29 -3.05
N THR A 70 -1.89 -2.43 -2.66
CA THR A 70 -2.30 -3.48 -3.60
C THR A 70 -3.45 -3.02 -4.49
N VAL A 71 -4.49 -2.39 -3.91
CA VAL A 71 -5.63 -1.84 -4.65
C VAL A 71 -5.17 -0.73 -5.60
N GLY A 72 -4.34 0.19 -5.14
CA GLY A 72 -3.79 1.28 -5.97
C GLY A 72 -2.95 0.75 -7.13
N SER A 73 -2.12 -0.26 -6.90
CA SER A 73 -1.35 -0.91 -7.97
C SER A 73 -2.25 -1.60 -9.00
N LEU A 74 -3.24 -2.38 -8.55
CA LEU A 74 -4.20 -3.04 -9.42
C LEU A 74 -4.99 -2.04 -10.27
N PHE A 75 -5.38 -0.91 -9.69
CA PHE A 75 -6.05 0.17 -10.43
C PHE A 75 -5.16 0.71 -11.56
N LEU A 76 -3.88 0.97 -11.30
CA LEU A 76 -2.93 1.46 -12.32
C LEU A 76 -2.68 0.42 -13.42
N PHE A 77 -2.57 -0.86 -13.06
CA PHE A 77 -2.48 -1.96 -14.03
C PHE A 77 -3.74 -2.07 -14.88
N GLY A 78 -4.93 -1.98 -14.28
CA GLY A 78 -6.21 -1.97 -14.98
C GLY A 78 -6.32 -0.79 -15.96
N LEU A 79 -5.92 0.42 -15.53
CA LEU A 79 -5.91 1.60 -16.38
C LEU A 79 -4.96 1.43 -17.57
N ARG A 80 -3.76 0.88 -17.33
CA ARG A 80 -2.81 0.55 -18.40
C ARG A 80 -3.42 -0.42 -19.41
N HIS A 81 -4.08 -1.47 -18.93
CA HIS A 81 -4.69 -2.48 -19.79
C HIS A 81 -5.81 -1.88 -20.65
N LEU A 82 -6.71 -1.10 -20.04
CA LEU A 82 -7.79 -0.41 -20.77
C LEU A 82 -7.25 0.51 -21.87
N LEU A 83 -6.21 1.30 -21.57
CA LEU A 83 -5.59 2.18 -22.57
C LEU A 83 -4.97 1.41 -23.73
N ALA A 84 -4.34 0.26 -23.45
CA ALA A 84 -3.79 -0.59 -24.51
C ALA A 84 -4.88 -1.12 -25.44
N VAL A 85 -5.98 -1.63 -24.87
CA VAL A 85 -7.12 -2.15 -25.63
C VAL A 85 -7.78 -1.06 -26.48
N ILE A 86 -7.97 0.14 -25.93
CA ILE A 86 -8.56 1.27 -26.69
C ILE A 86 -7.69 1.63 -27.90
N VAL A 87 -6.37 1.72 -27.72
CA VAL A 87 -5.44 2.01 -28.82
C VAL A 87 -5.51 0.94 -29.90
N GLU A 88 -5.60 -0.33 -29.52
CA GLU A 88 -5.71 -1.45 -30.47
C GLU A 88 -7.03 -1.40 -31.26
N ILE A 89 -8.15 -1.08 -30.61
CA ILE A 89 -9.45 -0.90 -31.28
C ILE A 89 -9.41 0.27 -32.26
N GLU A 90 -8.80 1.38 -31.87
CA GLU A 90 -8.68 2.58 -32.72
C GLU A 90 -7.83 2.30 -33.97
N GLU A 91 -6.71 1.58 -33.81
CA GLU A 91 -5.86 1.14 -34.93
C GLU A 91 -6.62 0.23 -35.90
N ASN A 92 -7.35 -0.77 -35.40
CA ASN A 92 -8.15 -1.68 -36.23
C ASN A 92 -9.27 -0.96 -36.99
N THR A 93 -9.98 -0.04 -36.32
CA THR A 93 -11.09 0.71 -36.93
C THR A 93 -10.59 1.63 -38.04
N ARG A 94 -9.38 2.19 -37.90
CA ARG A 94 -8.76 3.05 -38.92
C ARG A 94 -8.32 2.26 -40.15
N SER A 95 -7.83 1.04 -39.99
CA SER A 95 -7.39 0.19 -41.10
C SER A 95 -8.53 -0.33 -42.00
N GLN A 96 -9.77 -0.33 -41.50
CA GLN A 96 -10.96 -0.77 -42.24
C GLN A 96 -11.62 0.34 -43.05
N ARG A 97 -11.09 1.57 -43.02
CA ARG A 97 -11.64 2.75 -43.68
C ARG A 97 -10.72 3.23 -44.80
#